data_AF-A0A8J2LDT7-F1
#
_entry.id   AF-A0A8J2LDT7-F1
#
_cell.length_a   1.000
_cell.length_b   1.000
_cell.length_c   1.000
_cell.angle_alpha   90.00
_cell.angle_beta   90.00
_cell.angle_gamma   90.00
#
_symmetry.space_group_name_H-M   'P 1'
#
loop_
_entity.id
_entity.type
_entity.pdbx_description
1 polymer ?
#
loop_
_entity_poly.entity_id
_entity_poly.type
_entity_poly.pdbx_seq_one_letter_code
_entity_poly.pdbx_strand_id
1 'polypeptide(L)'
;MSTTRTALLVGVCLAVLLPWPSNAMEEEDILKWDPPTRLKKRFPYYKSGEDLDGAEVWIVPFGKWDDLDIVNDGGQRVEDYKKYYRQMYTRMSATNRNDDFSKHSVVIMDMDGFNQAKALSINGNLVAFDNLRTFQAYARNGGFKKGIIVNVNPLFEALLNLGKPILGRLGEFLDVYGTNSERWIPRVLKEIPADQLPKMYGGSKAQEDLTAFGR
;
A
#
# COMPACT_ATOMS: atom_id res chain seq x y z
N MET A 1 15.57 12.32 26.53
CA MET A 1 14.85 12.57 25.26
C MET A 1 15.27 11.63 24.11
N SER A 2 15.92 10.47 24.33
CA SER A 2 16.38 9.59 23.22
C SER A 2 15.59 8.28 23.04
N THR A 3 14.65 7.94 23.92
CA THR A 3 13.97 6.63 23.91
C THR A 3 12.76 6.56 22.97
N THR A 4 12.08 7.69 22.71
CA THR A 4 10.85 7.75 21.90
C THR A 4 11.12 7.60 20.40
N ARG A 5 12.31 7.98 19.92
CA ARG A 5 12.69 7.84 18.50
C ARG A 5 13.01 6.40 18.09
N THR A 6 13.50 5.59 19.03
CA THR A 6 13.82 4.17 18.80
C THR A 6 12.56 3.29 18.73
N ALA A 7 11.50 3.64 19.46
CA ALA A 7 10.24 2.90 19.46
C ALA A 7 9.50 2.96 18.10
N LEU A 8 9.64 4.07 17.37
CA LEU A 8 8.99 4.28 16.06
C LEU A 8 9.54 3.34 14.96
N LEU A 9 10.85 3.10 14.98
CA LEU A 9 11.53 2.19 14.07
C LEU A 9 11.24 0.72 14.42
N VAL A 10 11.24 0.40 15.71
CA VAL A 10 11.11 -0.97 16.20
C VAL A 10 9.70 -1.53 15.97
N GLY A 11 8.66 -0.71 16.04
CA GLY A 11 7.30 -1.18 15.77
C GLY A 11 7.10 -1.64 14.32
N VAL A 12 7.53 -0.83 13.34
CA VAL A 12 7.41 -1.17 11.91
C VAL A 12 8.27 -2.40 11.57
N CYS A 13 9.33 -2.62 12.35
CA CYS A 13 10.28 -3.71 12.19
C CYS A 13 9.92 -5.02 12.93
N LEU A 14 9.20 -4.99 14.07
CA LEU A 14 8.90 -6.19 14.86
C LEU A 14 7.63 -6.93 14.43
N ALA A 15 6.72 -6.28 13.69
CA ALA A 15 5.51 -6.93 13.18
C ALA A 15 5.77 -8.04 12.14
N VAL A 16 7.03 -8.16 11.68
CA VAL A 16 7.53 -9.12 10.67
C VAL A 16 7.47 -10.59 11.15
N LEU A 17 7.41 -10.83 12.46
CA LEU A 17 7.70 -12.15 13.07
C LEU A 17 6.47 -12.98 13.52
N LEU A 18 5.23 -12.49 13.37
CA LEU A 18 4.06 -13.21 13.87
C LEU A 18 3.23 -13.87 12.74
N PRO A 19 2.82 -15.14 12.90
CA PRO A 19 2.04 -15.86 11.90
C PRO A 19 0.61 -15.32 11.74
N TRP A 20 0.02 -15.59 10.58
CA TRP A 20 -1.34 -15.23 10.20
C TRP A 20 -2.41 -15.87 11.13
N PRO A 21 -3.46 -15.14 11.56
CA PRO A 21 -4.60 -15.76 12.23
C PRO A 21 -5.40 -16.62 11.26
N SER A 22 -5.52 -17.92 11.55
CA SER A 22 -6.18 -18.96 10.74
C SER A 22 -7.70 -18.82 10.59
N ASN A 23 -8.29 -17.71 11.01
CA ASN A 23 -9.73 -17.45 11.11
C ASN A 23 -10.20 -16.32 10.19
N ALA A 24 -9.58 -16.19 9.01
CA ALA A 24 -10.02 -15.27 7.97
C ALA A 24 -11.32 -15.75 7.30
N MET A 25 -12.21 -14.82 6.92
CA MET A 25 -13.21 -15.09 5.89
C MET A 25 -12.50 -15.66 4.65
N GLU A 26 -13.13 -16.63 3.99
CA GLU A 26 -12.64 -17.18 2.73
C GLU A 26 -12.46 -16.07 1.68
N GLU A 27 -11.45 -16.22 0.81
CA GLU A 27 -11.08 -15.19 -0.17
C GLU A 27 -12.24 -14.82 -1.11
N GLU A 28 -13.12 -15.76 -1.42
CA GLU A 28 -14.29 -15.49 -2.24
C GLU A 28 -15.33 -14.61 -1.54
N ASP A 29 -15.51 -14.79 -0.24
CA ASP A 29 -16.50 -14.04 0.53
C ASP A 29 -16.02 -12.60 0.75
N ILE A 30 -14.72 -12.41 0.99
CA ILE A 30 -14.16 -11.06 1.12
C ILE A 30 -14.24 -10.28 -0.19
N LEU A 31 -14.13 -10.94 -1.35
CA LEU A 31 -14.29 -10.28 -2.66
C LEU A 31 -15.74 -9.86 -2.96
N LYS A 32 -16.73 -10.63 -2.47
CA LYS A 32 -18.17 -10.38 -2.65
C LYS A 32 -18.74 -9.35 -1.66
N TRP A 33 -18.07 -9.12 -0.53
CA TRP A 33 -18.51 -8.15 0.47
C TRP A 33 -18.57 -6.73 -0.11
N ASP A 34 -19.71 -6.04 -0.02
CA ASP A 34 -19.81 -4.63 -0.42
C ASP A 34 -19.37 -3.71 0.73
N PRO A 35 -18.25 -2.98 0.57
CA PRO A 35 -17.78 -2.09 1.61
C PRO A 35 -18.71 -0.87 1.75
N PRO A 36 -18.91 -0.36 2.98
CA PRO A 36 -19.64 0.89 3.18
C PRO A 36 -19.07 2.06 2.38
N THR A 37 -19.94 2.90 1.81
CA THR A 37 -19.56 4.06 0.96
C THR A 37 -18.54 4.99 1.62
N ARG A 38 -18.54 5.10 2.95
CA ARG A 38 -17.55 5.90 3.69
C ARG A 38 -16.12 5.39 3.49
N LEU A 39 -15.91 4.07 3.46
CA LEU A 39 -14.58 3.47 3.29
C LEU A 39 -14.11 3.65 1.85
N LYS A 40 -15.01 3.35 0.92
CA LYS A 40 -14.88 3.59 -0.53
C LYS A 40 -14.36 5.01 -0.82
N LYS A 41 -15.03 6.04 -0.30
CA LYS A 41 -14.66 7.46 -0.49
C LYS A 41 -13.37 7.88 0.22
N ARG A 42 -13.10 7.35 1.42
CA ARG A 42 -12.00 7.81 2.29
C ARG A 42 -10.68 7.08 2.03
N PHE A 43 -10.76 5.85 1.53
CA PHE A 43 -9.62 4.99 1.26
C PHE A 43 -9.68 4.50 -0.20
N PRO A 44 -9.68 5.43 -1.18
CA PRO A 44 -9.75 5.03 -2.58
C PRO A 44 -8.46 4.32 -2.98
N TYR A 45 -8.59 3.34 -3.87
CA TYR A 45 -7.49 2.74 -4.61
C TYR A 45 -7.95 2.43 -6.03
N TYR A 46 -6.99 2.35 -6.95
CA TYR A 46 -7.27 2.30 -8.37
C TYR A 46 -6.48 1.18 -9.05
N LYS A 47 -7.11 0.50 -10.00
CA LYS A 47 -6.39 -0.24 -11.04
C LYS A 47 -6.20 0.69 -12.23
N SER A 48 -4.95 0.81 -12.68
CA SER A 48 -4.55 1.74 -13.73
C SER A 48 -4.41 1.05 -15.06
N GLY A 49 -3.41 0.20 -15.22
CA GLY A 49 -3.01 -0.39 -16.48
C GLY A 49 -2.08 -1.57 -16.24
N GLU A 50 -1.14 -1.78 -17.15
CA GLU A 50 -0.13 -2.83 -17.05
C GLU A 50 1.29 -2.27 -17.11
N ASP A 51 2.24 -2.98 -16.52
CA ASP A 51 3.67 -2.70 -16.69
C ASP A 51 4.22 -3.32 -17.99
N LEU A 52 5.53 -3.21 -18.22
CA LEU A 52 6.16 -3.73 -19.44
C LEU A 52 6.03 -5.25 -19.65
N ASP A 53 5.80 -6.03 -18.59
CA ASP A 53 5.64 -7.50 -18.68
C ASP A 53 4.16 -7.93 -18.63
N GLY A 54 3.24 -6.95 -18.63
CA GLY A 54 1.81 -7.20 -18.52
C GLY A 54 1.35 -7.52 -17.10
N ALA A 55 2.08 -7.08 -16.07
CA ALA A 55 1.60 -7.12 -14.69
C ALA A 55 0.64 -5.97 -14.42
N GLU A 56 -0.42 -6.22 -13.66
CA GLU A 56 -1.37 -5.16 -13.32
C GLU A 56 -0.75 -4.08 -12.41
N VAL A 57 -0.99 -2.83 -12.77
CA VAL A 57 -0.55 -1.65 -12.03
C VAL A 57 -1.69 -1.11 -11.18
N TRP A 58 -1.45 -1.06 -9.88
CA TRP A 58 -2.35 -0.52 -8.87
C TRP A 58 -1.80 0.77 -8.28
N ILE A 59 -2.69 1.71 -7.97
CA ILE A 59 -2.35 3.00 -7.36
C ILE A 59 -3.10 3.13 -6.03
N VAL A 60 -2.34 3.32 -4.96
CA VAL A 60 -2.85 3.50 -3.60
C VAL A 60 -2.36 4.85 -3.04
N PRO A 61 -3.22 5.89 -3.04
CA PRO A 61 -2.87 7.22 -2.53
C PRO A 61 -2.93 7.29 -0.99
N PHE A 62 -2.04 6.56 -0.32
CA PHE A 62 -1.94 6.51 1.15
C PHE A 62 -1.81 7.89 1.81
N GLY A 63 -1.17 8.85 1.16
CA GLY A 63 -1.06 10.22 1.67
C GLY A 63 -2.41 10.92 1.84
N LYS A 64 -3.44 10.51 1.09
CA LYS A 64 -4.80 11.05 1.19
C LYS A 64 -5.69 10.28 2.18
N TRP A 65 -5.23 9.12 2.65
CA TRP A 65 -6.00 8.28 3.56
C TRP A 65 -5.99 8.85 4.98
N ASP A 66 -7.11 8.71 5.68
CA ASP A 66 -7.23 9.17 7.06
C ASP A 66 -7.66 8.07 8.03
N ASP A 67 -6.67 7.24 8.37
CA ASP A 67 -6.82 6.07 9.23
C ASP A 67 -7.03 6.43 10.72
N LEU A 68 -6.60 7.61 11.16
CA LEU A 68 -6.75 8.02 12.57
C LEU A 68 -8.21 8.17 12.97
N ASP A 69 -9.07 8.61 12.05
CA ASP A 69 -10.50 8.74 12.30
C ASP A 69 -11.15 7.40 12.66
N ILE A 70 -10.67 6.30 12.07
CA ILE A 70 -11.17 4.95 12.37
C ILE A 70 -10.82 4.56 13.80
N VAL A 71 -9.63 4.92 14.27
CA VAL A 71 -9.21 4.61 15.64
C VAL A 71 -9.86 5.55 16.65
N ASN A 72 -10.02 6.82 16.29
CA ASN A 72 -10.60 7.84 17.15
C ASN A 72 -12.12 7.67 17.33
N ASP A 73 -12.81 6.92 16.46
CA ASP A 73 -14.21 6.52 16.60
C ASP A 73 -14.43 5.34 17.59
N GLY A 74 -13.51 5.12 18.53
CA GLY A 74 -13.65 4.12 19.60
C GLY A 74 -13.59 2.66 19.12
N GLY A 75 -13.01 2.40 17.93
CA GLY A 75 -12.77 1.05 17.43
C GLY A 75 -13.96 0.37 16.74
N GLN A 76 -15.16 0.95 16.77
CA GLN A 76 -16.37 0.32 16.21
C GLN A 76 -16.28 0.06 14.70
N ARG A 77 -15.45 0.84 13.99
CA ARG A 77 -15.27 0.78 12.54
C ARG A 77 -13.98 0.08 12.10
N VAL A 78 -13.17 -0.40 13.05
CA VAL A 78 -11.87 -1.02 12.78
C VAL A 78 -12.05 -2.32 12.00
N GLU A 79 -13.05 -3.13 12.31
CA GLU A 79 -13.26 -4.41 11.62
C GLU A 79 -13.69 -4.24 10.16
N ASP A 80 -14.58 -3.28 9.87
CA ASP A 80 -14.93 -2.95 8.48
C ASP A 80 -13.72 -2.43 7.70
N TYR A 81 -12.86 -1.63 8.34
CA TYR A 81 -11.62 -1.16 7.74
C TYR A 81 -10.65 -2.30 7.44
N LYS A 82 -10.41 -3.19 8.40
CA LYS A 82 -9.57 -4.39 8.19
C LYS A 82 -10.09 -5.25 7.05
N LYS A 83 -11.41 -5.47 6.98
CA LYS A 83 -12.05 -6.19 5.87
C LYS A 83 -11.83 -5.48 4.54
N TYR A 84 -12.00 -4.16 4.49
CA TYR A 84 -11.75 -3.37 3.28
C TYR A 84 -10.29 -3.44 2.82
N TYR A 85 -9.35 -3.32 3.76
CA TYR A 85 -7.93 -3.41 3.49
C TYR A 85 -7.52 -4.81 3.01
N ARG A 86 -8.10 -5.86 3.61
CA ARG A 86 -7.93 -7.24 3.13
C ARG A 86 -8.51 -7.42 1.73
N GLN A 87 -9.72 -6.94 1.47
CA GLN A 87 -10.37 -7.02 0.16
C GLN A 87 -9.50 -6.38 -0.93
N MET A 88 -8.91 -5.21 -0.65
CA MET A 88 -7.99 -4.54 -1.57
C MET A 88 -6.84 -5.48 -2.00
N TYR A 89 -6.14 -6.09 -1.05
CA TYR A 89 -5.05 -7.00 -1.37
C TYR A 89 -5.51 -8.31 -2.01
N THR A 90 -6.65 -8.86 -1.59
CA THR A 90 -7.23 -10.04 -2.25
C THR A 90 -7.57 -9.76 -3.71
N ARG A 91 -8.03 -8.54 -4.05
CA ARG A 91 -8.22 -8.13 -5.45
C ARG A 91 -6.90 -8.06 -6.22
N MET A 92 -5.87 -7.50 -5.60
CA MET A 92 -4.54 -7.39 -6.21
C MET A 92 -3.84 -8.75 -6.38
N SER A 93 -4.19 -9.77 -5.59
CA SER A 93 -3.64 -11.13 -5.71
C SER A 93 -4.49 -12.04 -6.58
N ALA A 94 -5.80 -11.78 -6.72
CA ALA A 94 -6.71 -12.61 -7.52
C ALA A 94 -6.32 -12.72 -8.99
N THR A 95 -5.52 -11.77 -9.49
CA THR A 95 -5.01 -11.71 -10.86
C THR A 95 -3.83 -12.66 -11.10
N ASN A 96 -3.30 -13.26 -10.03
CA ASN A 96 -2.02 -13.98 -10.02
C ASN A 96 -2.19 -15.48 -9.74
N ARG A 97 -3.28 -16.09 -10.23
CA ARG A 97 -3.57 -17.52 -9.98
C ARG A 97 -2.60 -18.51 -10.66
N ASN A 98 -1.62 -18.01 -11.42
CA ASN A 98 -0.59 -18.83 -12.05
C ASN A 98 0.75 -18.52 -11.37
N ASP A 99 1.61 -19.53 -11.18
CA ASP A 99 2.95 -19.43 -10.58
C ASP A 99 3.95 -18.52 -11.35
N ASP A 100 3.47 -17.67 -12.25
CA ASP A 100 4.24 -16.73 -13.04
C ASP A 100 4.40 -15.39 -12.32
N PHE A 101 5.59 -15.21 -11.71
CA PHE A 101 5.97 -13.97 -11.01
C PHE A 101 5.86 -12.72 -11.89
N SER A 102 6.01 -12.84 -13.22
CA SER A 102 5.91 -11.68 -14.12
C SER A 102 4.51 -11.08 -14.16
N LYS A 103 3.49 -11.84 -13.75
CA LYS A 103 2.09 -11.41 -13.67
C LYS A 103 1.67 -10.87 -12.32
N HIS A 104 2.57 -10.91 -11.32
CA HIS A 104 2.27 -10.36 -10.01
C HIS A 104 2.13 -8.83 -10.06
N SER A 105 1.27 -8.28 -9.20
CA SER A 105 0.89 -6.87 -9.26
C SER A 105 2.05 -5.91 -8.92
N VAL A 106 2.10 -4.79 -9.65
CA VAL A 106 2.94 -3.61 -9.35
C VAL A 106 2.10 -2.57 -8.63
N VAL A 107 2.58 -2.04 -7.50
CA VAL A 107 1.81 -1.11 -6.66
C VAL A 107 2.54 0.22 -6.50
N ILE A 108 1.93 1.31 -6.99
CA ILE A 108 2.34 2.68 -6.70
C ILE A 108 1.69 3.12 -5.39
N MET A 109 2.52 3.43 -4.41
CA MET A 109 2.11 3.92 -3.09
C MET A 109 2.44 5.40 -2.98
N ASP A 110 1.43 6.25 -3.13
CA ASP A 110 1.62 7.70 -3.14
C ASP A 110 1.42 8.28 -1.74
N MET A 111 2.49 8.83 -1.18
CA MET A 111 2.55 9.39 0.16
C MET A 111 2.27 10.91 0.19
N ASP A 112 1.87 11.53 -0.92
CA ASP A 112 1.60 12.96 -0.96
C ASP A 112 0.46 13.38 -0.02
N GLY A 113 0.74 14.30 0.90
CA GLY A 113 -0.18 14.75 1.93
C GLY A 113 -0.23 13.87 3.19
N PHE A 114 0.65 12.85 3.29
CA PHE A 114 0.69 11.99 4.47
C PHE A 114 0.94 12.80 5.74
N ASN A 115 0.01 12.69 6.69
CA ASN A 115 0.08 13.45 7.94
C ASN A 115 1.07 12.79 8.92
N GLN A 116 2.19 13.47 9.17
CA GLN A 116 3.27 12.99 10.04
C GLN A 116 2.85 12.78 11.50
N ALA A 117 1.84 13.52 11.98
CA ALA A 117 1.29 13.31 13.32
C ALA A 117 0.65 11.93 13.47
N LYS A 118 0.18 11.32 12.38
CA LYS A 118 -0.36 9.94 12.36
C LYS A 118 0.71 8.92 12.74
N ALA A 119 1.86 9.00 12.05
CA ALA A 119 2.99 8.11 12.28
C ALA A 119 3.63 8.26 13.67
N LEU A 120 3.42 9.40 14.34
CA LEU A 120 3.90 9.64 15.69
C LEU A 120 2.90 9.26 16.79
N SER A 121 1.67 8.89 16.44
CA SER A 121 0.63 8.51 17.41
C SER A 121 0.61 6.99 17.67
N ILE A 122 0.35 6.57 18.91
CA ILE A 122 0.26 5.13 19.28
C ILE A 122 -0.84 4.43 18.46
N ASN A 123 -2.00 5.08 18.35
CA ASN A 123 -3.16 4.58 17.61
C ASN A 123 -2.88 4.40 16.12
N GLY A 124 -2.23 5.39 15.48
CA GLY A 124 -1.82 5.28 14.09
C GLY A 124 -0.78 4.17 13.86
N ASN A 125 0.14 3.96 14.80
CA ASN A 125 1.11 2.88 14.73
C ASN A 125 0.44 1.49 14.82
N LEU A 126 -0.58 1.31 15.69
CA LEU A 126 -1.31 0.04 15.79
C LEU A 126 -2.01 -0.35 14.48
N VAL A 127 -2.66 0.60 13.82
CA VAL A 127 -3.28 0.37 12.50
C VAL A 127 -2.23 0.10 11.44
N ALA A 128 -1.14 0.87 11.43
CA ALA A 128 -0.03 0.63 10.51
C ALA A 128 0.57 -0.78 10.66
N PHE A 129 0.66 -1.33 11.88
CA PHE A 129 1.12 -2.70 12.09
C PHE A 129 0.17 -3.75 11.54
N ASP A 130 -1.13 -3.58 11.74
CA ASP A 130 -2.12 -4.52 11.21
C ASP A 130 -2.15 -4.50 9.68
N ASN A 131 -2.02 -3.30 9.10
CA ASN A 131 -1.89 -3.12 7.66
C ASN A 131 -0.61 -3.75 7.11
N LEU A 132 0.52 -3.54 7.78
CA LEU A 132 1.79 -4.14 7.37
C LEU A 132 1.76 -5.67 7.42
N ARG A 133 1.11 -6.25 8.44
CA ARG A 133 0.91 -7.72 8.51
C ARG A 133 0.08 -8.23 7.34
N THR A 134 -0.99 -7.52 7.01
CA THR A 134 -1.84 -7.86 5.87
C THR A 134 -1.06 -7.78 4.55
N PHE A 135 -0.26 -6.72 4.37
CA PHE A 135 0.60 -6.56 3.21
C PHE A 135 1.67 -7.66 3.09
N GLN A 136 2.33 -8.02 4.19
CA GLN A 136 3.34 -9.08 4.17
C GLN A 136 2.76 -10.45 3.80
N ALA A 137 1.55 -10.77 4.29
CA ALA A 137 0.87 -11.99 3.90
C ALA A 137 0.57 -12.01 2.39
N TYR A 138 0.03 -10.90 1.87
CA TYR A 138 -0.18 -10.70 0.44
C TYR A 138 1.11 -10.87 -0.37
N ALA A 139 2.22 -10.26 0.07
CA ALA A 139 3.49 -10.35 -0.63
C ALA A 139 4.12 -11.77 -0.58
N ARG A 140 3.97 -12.50 0.54
CA ARG A 140 4.46 -13.89 0.68
C ARG A 140 3.66 -14.89 -0.16
N ASN A 141 2.37 -14.65 -0.35
CA ASN A 141 1.48 -15.53 -1.13
C ASN A 141 1.59 -15.32 -2.65
N GLY A 142 2.64 -14.66 -3.15
CA GLY A 142 2.82 -14.44 -4.59
C GLY A 142 1.93 -13.34 -5.17
N GLY A 143 1.41 -12.41 -4.35
CA GLY A 143 0.60 -11.30 -4.84
C GLY A 143 1.41 -10.18 -5.53
N PHE A 144 2.71 -10.10 -5.24
CA PHE A 144 3.46 -8.84 -5.34
C PHE A 144 4.74 -8.97 -6.17
N LYS A 145 4.84 -8.17 -7.23
CA LYS A 145 6.05 -8.05 -8.07
C LYS A 145 6.95 -6.93 -7.56
N LYS A 146 6.39 -5.74 -7.38
CA LYS A 146 7.14 -4.52 -7.09
C LYS A 146 6.28 -3.45 -6.43
N GLY A 147 6.86 -2.72 -5.49
CA GLY A 147 6.24 -1.54 -4.87
C GLY A 147 7.06 -0.31 -5.16
N ILE A 148 6.39 0.73 -5.63
CA ILE A 148 7.00 2.02 -5.95
C ILE A 148 6.37 3.07 -5.02
N ILE A 149 7.10 3.48 -3.99
CA ILE A 149 6.66 4.48 -3.03
C ILE A 149 7.16 5.85 -3.48
N VAL A 150 6.23 6.78 -3.73
CA VAL A 150 6.53 8.13 -4.23
C VAL A 150 6.04 9.19 -3.26
N ASN A 151 6.55 10.41 -3.43
CA ASN A 151 6.19 11.57 -2.61
C ASN A 151 6.45 11.37 -1.11
N VAL A 152 7.47 10.58 -0.78
CA VAL A 152 7.84 10.33 0.60
C VAL A 152 8.53 11.56 1.19
N ASN A 153 8.11 12.02 2.36
CA ASN A 153 8.82 13.08 3.06
C ASN A 153 10.26 12.63 3.40
N PRO A 154 11.29 13.50 3.33
CA PRO A 154 12.68 13.13 3.56
C PRO A 154 12.96 12.35 4.85
N LEU A 155 12.24 12.65 5.95
CA LEU A 155 12.38 11.91 7.20
C LEU A 155 11.93 10.45 7.04
N PHE A 156 10.81 10.21 6.38
CA PHE A 156 10.29 8.87 6.12
C PHE A 156 11.11 8.12 5.08
N GLU A 157 11.63 8.82 4.06
CA GLU A 157 12.52 8.24 3.06
C GLU A 157 13.79 7.69 3.73
N ALA A 158 14.39 8.46 4.65
CA ALA A 158 15.52 8.02 5.44
C ALA A 158 15.18 6.80 6.33
N LEU A 159 14.05 6.84 7.04
CA LEU A 159 13.62 5.74 7.91
C LEU A 159 13.30 4.45 7.14
N LEU A 160 12.60 4.54 6.01
CA LEU A 160 12.27 3.39 5.17
C LEU A 160 13.52 2.77 4.57
N ASN A 161 14.45 3.59 4.06
CA ASN A 161 15.69 3.07 3.51
C ASN A 161 16.58 2.41 4.56
N LEU A 162 16.57 2.90 5.81
CA LEU A 162 17.25 2.24 6.92
C LEU A 162 16.55 0.94 7.37
N GLY A 163 15.22 0.88 7.24
CA GLY A 163 14.39 -0.28 7.61
C GLY A 163 14.33 -1.38 6.55
N LYS A 164 14.67 -1.10 5.29
CA LYS A 164 14.64 -2.08 4.18
C LYS A 164 15.33 -3.42 4.49
N PRO A 165 16.54 -3.47 5.07
CA PRO A 165 17.18 -4.75 5.41
C PRO A 165 16.36 -5.61 6.37
N ILE A 166 15.56 -4.98 7.25
CA ILE A 166 14.74 -5.66 8.24
C ILE A 166 13.48 -6.28 7.60
N LEU A 167 13.05 -5.76 6.46
CA LEU A 167 11.98 -6.35 5.64
C LEU A 167 12.45 -7.58 4.86
N GLY A 168 13.74 -7.93 4.94
CA GLY A 168 14.34 -9.06 4.22
C GLY A 168 14.09 -8.96 2.72
N ARG A 169 13.68 -10.09 2.11
CA ARG A 169 13.40 -10.19 0.67
C ARG A 169 12.33 -9.20 0.18
N LEU A 170 11.38 -8.80 1.03
CA LEU A 170 10.36 -7.81 0.65
C LEU A 170 10.97 -6.43 0.39
N GLY A 171 12.02 -6.06 1.13
CA GLY A 171 12.72 -4.79 0.96
C GLY A 171 13.39 -4.64 -0.40
N GLU A 172 13.73 -5.75 -1.06
CA GLU A 172 14.34 -5.78 -2.40
C GLU A 172 13.35 -5.36 -3.51
N PHE A 173 12.05 -5.59 -3.28
CA PHE A 173 10.99 -5.24 -4.23
C PHE A 173 10.43 -3.83 -4.02
N LEU A 174 10.99 -3.05 -3.09
CA LEU A 174 10.50 -1.72 -2.74
C LEU A 174 11.46 -0.62 -3.21
N ASP A 175 11.01 0.13 -4.21
CA ASP A 175 11.62 1.40 -4.59
C ASP A 175 10.98 2.54 -3.80
N VAL A 176 11.81 3.41 -3.22
CA VAL A 176 11.37 4.52 -2.37
C VAL A 176 11.94 5.81 -2.95
N TYR A 177 11.07 6.76 -3.23
CA TYR A 177 11.42 8.05 -3.79
C TYR A 177 10.83 9.20 -2.98
N GLY A 178 11.64 10.23 -2.76
CA GLY A 178 11.20 11.47 -2.12
C GLY A 178 10.18 12.28 -2.94
N THR A 179 10.01 13.55 -2.59
CA THR A 179 8.99 14.45 -3.17
C THR A 179 9.35 15.07 -4.53
N ASN A 180 10.57 14.88 -5.03
CA ASN A 180 10.99 15.47 -6.30
C ASN A 180 10.50 14.62 -7.49
N SER A 181 9.39 15.01 -8.10
CA SER A 181 8.77 14.33 -9.24
C SER A 181 9.66 14.26 -10.49
N GLU A 182 10.49 15.27 -10.74
CA GLU A 182 11.44 15.26 -11.86
C GLU A 182 12.45 14.11 -11.75
N ARG A 183 12.69 13.62 -10.52
CA ARG A 183 13.59 12.48 -10.27
C ARG A 183 12.88 11.13 -10.32
N TRP A 184 11.68 11.04 -9.74
CA TRP A 184 11.00 9.75 -9.61
C TRP A 184 10.13 9.38 -10.81
N ILE A 185 9.54 10.36 -11.51
CA ILE A 185 8.73 10.09 -12.71
C ILE A 185 9.54 9.32 -13.78
N PRO A 186 10.77 9.74 -14.16
CA PRO A 186 11.55 8.98 -15.13
C PRO A 186 11.93 7.57 -14.68
N ARG A 187 11.88 7.27 -13.38
CA ARG A 187 12.12 5.92 -12.84
C ARG A 187 10.86 5.07 -12.95
N VAL A 188 9.70 5.63 -12.62
CA VAL A 188 8.40 4.97 -12.81
C VAL A 188 8.18 4.62 -14.28
N LEU A 189 8.45 5.56 -15.19
CA LEU A 189 8.26 5.36 -16.64
C LEU A 189 9.24 4.37 -17.28
N LYS A 190 10.29 3.93 -16.57
CA LYS A 190 11.15 2.83 -17.03
C LYS A 190 10.52 1.46 -16.80
N GLU A 191 9.57 1.38 -15.88
CA GLU A 191 8.91 0.14 -15.47
C GLU A 191 7.50 0.04 -16.07
N ILE A 192 6.81 1.18 -16.17
CA ILE A 192 5.41 1.26 -16.57
C ILE A 192 5.26 2.22 -17.76
N PRO A 193 4.65 1.79 -18.88
CA PRO A 193 4.40 2.65 -20.03
C PRO A 193 3.56 3.89 -19.67
N ALA A 194 3.84 5.01 -20.33
CA ALA A 194 3.19 6.29 -20.03
C ALA A 194 1.66 6.25 -20.27
N ASP A 195 1.19 5.55 -21.29
CA ASP A 195 -0.24 5.36 -21.60
C ASP A 195 -0.98 4.49 -20.57
N GLN A 196 -0.25 3.81 -19.70
CA GLN A 196 -0.80 2.99 -18.61
C GLN A 196 -0.91 3.75 -17.28
N LEU A 197 -0.44 5.00 -17.22
CA LEU A 197 -0.42 5.82 -16.00
C LEU A 197 -1.12 7.19 -16.18
N PRO A 198 -1.75 7.71 -15.12
CA PRO A 198 -2.23 9.09 -15.08
C PRO A 198 -1.12 10.13 -15.24
N LYS A 199 -1.51 11.32 -15.71
CA LYS A 199 -0.60 12.48 -15.87
C LYS A 199 0.18 12.84 -14.60
N MET A 200 -0.43 12.73 -13.42
CA MET A 200 0.23 13.03 -12.14
C MET A 200 1.40 12.08 -11.81
N TYR A 201 1.46 10.91 -12.44
CA TYR A 201 2.57 9.96 -12.34
C TYR A 201 3.48 9.99 -13.59
N GLY A 202 3.34 11.02 -14.43
CA GLY A 202 4.12 11.21 -15.66
C GLY A 202 3.56 10.54 -16.90
N GLY A 203 2.39 9.91 -16.82
CA GLY A 203 1.76 9.24 -17.95
C GLY A 203 0.83 10.12 -18.78
N SER A 204 0.03 9.49 -19.64
CA SER A 204 -0.94 10.12 -20.52
C SER A 204 -2.37 9.59 -20.36
N LYS A 205 -2.58 8.56 -19.53
CA LYS A 205 -3.90 7.97 -19.27
C LYS A 205 -4.84 8.97 -18.61
N ALA A 206 -6.11 8.98 -19.03
CA ALA A 206 -7.10 9.83 -18.40
C ALA A 206 -7.49 9.26 -17.03
N GLN A 207 -7.79 10.14 -16.07
CA GLN A 207 -8.17 9.74 -14.71
C GLN A 207 -9.48 8.94 -14.67
N GLU A 208 -10.37 9.21 -15.62
CA GLU A 208 -11.65 8.52 -15.80
C GLU A 208 -11.52 7.08 -16.29
N ASP A 209 -10.40 6.74 -16.93
CA ASP A 209 -10.10 5.39 -17.39
C ASP A 209 -9.58 4.48 -16.25
N LEU A 210 -9.32 5.05 -15.07
CA LEU A 210 -8.92 4.26 -13.91
C LEU A 210 -10.13 3.51 -13.36
N THR A 211 -9.96 2.21 -13.14
CA THR A 211 -10.96 1.45 -12.39
C THR A 211 -10.82 1.79 -10.92
N ALA A 212 -11.70 2.69 -10.46
CA ALA A 212 -11.79 3.07 -9.06
C ALA A 212 -12.53 1.98 -8.29
N PHE A 213 -11.87 1.40 -7.31
CA PHE A 213 -12.52 0.54 -6.34
C PHE A 213 -12.85 1.40 -5.13
N GLY A 214 -14.15 1.63 -4.94
CA GLY A 214 -14.63 2.51 -3.89
C GLY A 214 -15.26 3.82 -4.35
N ARG A 215 -15.97 3.84 -5.48
CA ARG A 215 -16.87 4.96 -5.82
C ARG A 215 -18.33 4.53 -5.74
#